data_AF-A0A6P4Z3I5-F1
#
_entry.id   AF-A0A6P4Z3I5-F1
#
_cell.length_a   1.000
_cell.length_b   1.000
_cell.length_c   1.000
_cell.angle_alpha   90.00
_cell.angle_beta   90.00
_cell.angle_gamma   90.00
#
_symmetry.space_group_name_H-M   'P 1'
#
loop_
_entity.id
_entity.type
_entity.pdbx_description
1 polymer ?
#
loop_
_entity_poly.entity_id
_entity_poly.type
_entity_poly.pdbx_seq_one_letter_code
_entity_poly.pdbx_strand_id
1 'polypeptide(L)'
;MALFHCPEQKFGQTYSMASGEDPFGCLKLSSQECLISQDRRTVCPKCQLSRKYFCYTCYVLVAELEGKVPKVKLPFKVDIIKHPKEVDGKSTAAHAAILAPDDVTIYTYPIIPEFSDPSKVVIVFPGLNALSLEDLSKKQRGLPKSQDKPQNIKKPQATSKETKDGSTENGREEQQKETVKKESEDVQEPPLKRQRTEGQQSTPFERVIFIDSTWNQTHRIFNDERLKGLQCVILKDHVTHFWRHQRNKPDTFLATVEAIYYFLREYHDIFEGVTYDGRFDNLLYFFSFMFQIVQKSKQEKGRLKEEKDP
;
A
#
# COMPACT_ATOMS: atom_id res chain seq x y z
N MET A 1 -29.70 0.34 30.66
CA MET A 1 -29.84 0.72 29.24
C MET A 1 -28.58 0.31 28.51
N ALA A 2 -28.64 -0.79 27.77
CA ALA A 2 -27.59 -1.25 26.85
C ALA A 2 -28.25 -1.48 25.47
N LEU A 3 -27.51 -2.04 24.51
CA LEU A 3 -27.90 -2.27 23.10
C LEU A 3 -27.85 -1.04 22.19
N PHE A 4 -26.62 -0.67 21.80
CA PHE A 4 -26.36 -0.49 20.37
C PHE A 4 -25.62 -1.72 19.87
N HIS A 5 -26.37 -2.64 19.26
CA HIS A 5 -25.86 -3.90 18.75
C HIS A 5 -25.31 -3.64 17.34
N CYS A 6 -24.00 -3.43 17.21
CA CYS A 6 -23.36 -3.38 15.90
C CYS A 6 -23.32 -4.81 15.34
N PRO A 7 -24.01 -5.13 14.23
CA PRO A 7 -24.00 -6.49 13.69
C PRO A 7 -22.61 -6.83 13.15
N GLU A 8 -22.15 -8.05 13.42
CA GLU A 8 -20.86 -8.55 12.92
C GLU A 8 -20.86 -8.60 11.38
N GLN A 9 -20.29 -7.58 10.74
CA GLN A 9 -20.17 -7.52 9.28
C GLN A 9 -19.15 -8.55 8.79
N LYS A 10 -19.64 -9.74 8.44
CA LYS A 10 -18.88 -10.71 7.63
C LYS A 10 -18.70 -10.15 6.22
N PHE A 11 -17.59 -9.43 6.02
CA PHE A 11 -17.19 -8.85 4.73
C PHE A 11 -17.13 -9.96 3.66
N GLY A 12 -18.09 -9.94 2.73
CA GLY A 12 -18.32 -11.05 1.78
C GLY A 12 -19.78 -11.32 1.38
N GLN A 13 -20.75 -10.52 1.81
CA GLN A 13 -22.10 -10.52 1.23
C GLN A 13 -22.31 -9.33 0.29
N THR A 14 -22.77 -9.62 -0.93
CA THR A 14 -23.13 -8.63 -1.95
C THR A 14 -24.45 -7.95 -1.60
N TYR A 15 -24.39 -6.81 -0.91
CA TYR A 15 -25.57 -5.98 -0.67
C TYR A 15 -25.96 -5.22 -1.93
N SER A 16 -27.11 -5.57 -2.50
CA SER A 16 -27.82 -4.77 -3.50
C SER A 16 -28.36 -3.50 -2.84
N MET A 17 -27.51 -2.49 -2.66
CA MET A 17 -27.92 -1.19 -2.09
C MET A 17 -29.05 -0.54 -2.88
N ALA A 18 -30.00 0.06 -2.17
CA ALA A 18 -31.13 0.72 -2.79
C ALA A 18 -30.71 2.04 -3.45
N SER A 19 -31.46 2.49 -4.46
CA SER A 19 -31.18 3.74 -5.16
C SER A 19 -31.48 4.97 -4.29
N GLY A 20 -30.55 5.32 -3.40
CA GLY A 20 -30.64 6.50 -2.53
C GLY A 20 -29.70 6.52 -1.33
N GLU A 21 -29.14 5.37 -0.92
CA GLU A 21 -28.23 5.27 0.22
C GLU A 21 -26.83 5.80 -0.11
N ASP A 22 -26.12 6.38 0.87
CA ASP A 22 -24.72 6.80 0.70
C ASP A 22 -23.80 5.58 0.88
N PRO A 23 -23.11 5.10 -0.19
CA PRO A 23 -22.24 3.94 -0.10
C PRO A 23 -21.01 4.15 0.79
N PHE A 24 -20.73 5.38 1.22
CA PHE A 24 -19.65 5.70 2.16
C PHE A 24 -20.14 5.97 3.58
N GLY A 25 -21.44 5.86 3.85
CA GLY A 25 -22.05 6.20 5.15
C GLY A 25 -21.59 5.35 6.35
N CYS A 26 -20.93 4.21 6.09
CA CYS A 26 -20.32 3.36 7.11
C CYS A 26 -18.84 3.73 7.42
N LEU A 27 -18.23 4.65 6.67
CA LEU A 27 -16.82 5.00 6.76
C LEU A 27 -16.58 6.20 7.69
N LYS A 28 -15.51 6.16 8.49
CA LYS A 28 -15.08 7.23 9.40
C LYS A 28 -14.28 8.31 8.67
N LEU A 29 -14.90 8.91 7.67
CA LEU A 29 -14.33 9.99 6.87
C LEU A 29 -14.24 11.29 7.68
N SER A 30 -13.15 12.02 7.46
CA SER A 30 -12.99 13.39 7.96
C SER A 30 -13.94 14.35 7.24
N SER A 31 -14.20 15.52 7.84
CA SER A 31 -15.04 16.55 7.20
C SER A 31 -14.46 17.01 5.85
N GLN A 32 -15.34 17.15 4.87
CA GLN A 32 -15.02 17.60 3.51
C GLN A 32 -15.27 19.10 3.30
N GLU A 33 -15.58 19.84 4.37
CA GLU A 33 -15.93 21.27 4.31
C GLU A 33 -14.82 22.14 3.69
N CYS A 34 -13.55 21.81 3.92
CA CYS A 34 -12.43 22.51 3.27
C CYS A 34 -12.42 22.34 1.74
N LEU A 35 -12.99 21.25 1.21
CA LEU A 35 -13.15 21.02 -0.23
C LEU A 35 -14.44 21.64 -0.80
N ILE A 36 -15.49 21.73 0.02
CA ILE A 36 -16.76 22.39 -0.33
C ILE A 36 -16.56 23.91 -0.45
N SER A 37 -15.91 24.50 0.56
CA SER A 37 -15.59 25.94 0.65
C SER A 37 -14.60 26.44 -0.40
N GLN A 38 -13.82 25.57 -1.04
CA GLN A 38 -12.91 25.92 -2.14
C GLN A 38 -13.73 26.19 -3.41
N ASP A 39 -14.06 27.46 -3.71
CA ASP A 39 -14.86 27.86 -4.88
C ASP A 39 -14.05 27.82 -6.19
N ARG A 40 -12.83 28.36 -6.15
CA ARG A 40 -11.96 28.65 -7.31
C ARG A 40 -10.93 27.56 -7.58
N ARG A 41 -10.21 27.74 -8.68
CA ARG A 41 -8.94 27.06 -8.96
C ARG A 41 -7.77 27.95 -8.58
N THR A 42 -6.74 27.36 -8.01
CA THR A 42 -5.47 28.00 -7.65
C THR A 42 -4.32 27.29 -8.38
N VAL A 43 -3.07 27.60 -8.06
CA VAL A 43 -1.89 27.04 -8.75
C VAL A 43 -1.25 25.92 -7.95
N CYS A 44 -0.73 24.90 -8.64
CA CYS A 44 0.10 23.87 -8.01
C CYS A 44 1.41 24.48 -7.49
N PRO A 45 1.77 24.35 -6.20
CA PRO A 45 3.00 24.95 -5.66
C PRO A 45 4.28 24.37 -6.30
N LYS A 46 4.24 23.15 -6.84
CA LYS A 46 5.38 22.50 -7.51
C LYS A 46 5.51 22.80 -9.01
N CYS A 47 4.40 22.95 -9.75
CA CYS A 47 4.45 23.07 -11.22
C CYS A 47 3.63 24.23 -11.82
N GLN A 48 3.05 25.09 -10.97
CA GLN A 48 2.27 26.29 -11.33
C GLN A 48 1.03 26.08 -12.21
N LEU A 49 0.77 24.86 -12.69
CA LEU A 49 -0.45 24.54 -13.44
C LEU A 49 -1.70 24.69 -12.56
N SER A 50 -2.78 25.23 -13.15
CA SER A 50 -4.07 25.42 -12.47
C SER A 50 -4.68 24.09 -12.01
N ARG A 51 -5.10 24.03 -10.74
CA ARG A 51 -5.74 22.89 -10.07
C ARG A 51 -6.85 23.40 -9.14
N LYS A 52 -7.77 22.53 -8.69
CA LYS A 52 -8.83 22.93 -7.73
C LYS A 52 -8.54 22.51 -6.29
N TYR A 53 -8.18 21.25 -6.08
CA TYR A 53 -7.92 20.69 -4.75
C TYR A 53 -6.49 20.12 -4.63
N PHE A 54 -5.98 19.50 -5.70
CA PHE A 54 -4.65 18.91 -5.72
C PHE A 54 -4.08 18.80 -7.14
N CYS A 55 -2.76 18.64 -7.23
CA CYS A 55 -2.09 18.34 -8.48
C CYS A 55 -1.91 16.83 -8.69
N TYR A 56 -2.73 16.29 -9.60
CA TYR A 56 -2.67 14.90 -10.07
C TYR A 56 -1.37 14.49 -10.80
N THR A 57 -0.43 15.41 -11.01
CA THR A 57 0.88 15.17 -11.66
C THR A 57 2.05 15.33 -10.67
N CYS A 58 1.88 16.10 -9.59
CA CYS A 58 2.94 16.40 -8.61
C CYS A 58 2.64 15.84 -7.20
N TYR A 59 1.49 15.19 -7.06
CA TYR A 59 0.98 14.52 -5.85
C TYR A 59 1.08 15.40 -4.59
N VAL A 60 0.57 16.63 -4.72
CA VAL A 60 0.47 17.62 -3.64
C VAL A 60 -0.88 18.33 -3.66
N LEU A 61 -1.30 18.83 -2.51
CA LEU A 61 -2.43 19.73 -2.36
C LEU A 61 -2.18 21.08 -3.06
N VAL A 62 -3.24 21.85 -3.26
CA VAL A 62 -3.09 23.32 -3.43
C VAL A 62 -2.85 23.96 -2.06
N ALA A 63 -2.15 25.09 -2.02
CA ALA A 63 -1.66 25.70 -0.78
C ALA A 63 -2.79 26.01 0.23
N GLU A 64 -3.98 26.32 -0.26
CA GLU A 64 -5.15 26.67 0.57
C GLU A 64 -5.73 25.48 1.35
N LEU A 65 -5.31 24.24 1.03
CA LEU A 65 -5.78 22.99 1.64
C LEU A 65 -4.72 22.27 2.47
N GLU A 66 -3.46 22.74 2.47
CA GLU A 66 -2.40 22.13 3.29
C GLU A 66 -2.78 22.19 4.78
N GLY A 67 -2.56 21.10 5.50
CA GLY A 67 -3.00 20.94 6.90
C GLY A 67 -4.52 20.80 7.12
N LYS A 68 -5.38 20.97 6.10
CA LYS A 68 -6.85 20.84 6.20
C LYS A 68 -7.42 19.52 5.69
N VAL A 69 -6.59 18.71 5.03
CA VAL A 69 -6.93 17.39 4.49
C VAL A 69 -6.31 16.31 5.39
N PRO A 70 -7.03 15.22 5.71
CA PRO A 70 -6.50 14.14 6.54
C PRO A 70 -5.26 13.48 5.93
N LYS A 71 -4.35 13.01 6.78
CA LYS A 71 -3.25 12.11 6.40
C LYS A 71 -3.51 10.71 6.96
N VAL A 72 -3.16 9.69 6.19
CA VAL A 72 -3.31 8.27 6.51
C VAL A 72 -1.91 7.66 6.62
N LYS A 73 -1.67 6.86 7.66
CA LYS A 73 -0.43 6.10 7.82
C LYS A 73 -0.65 4.66 7.40
N LEU A 74 0.25 4.11 6.58
CA LEU A 74 0.16 2.71 6.14
C LEU A 74 1.09 1.80 6.94
N PRO A 75 0.73 0.51 7.14
CA PRO A 75 1.56 -0.45 7.86
C PRO A 75 2.79 -0.91 7.05
N PHE A 76 2.76 -0.76 5.72
CA PHE A 76 3.79 -1.13 4.75
C PHE A 76 3.88 -0.07 3.62
N LYS A 77 4.88 -0.17 2.73
CA LYS A 77 4.99 0.73 1.56
C LYS A 77 4.09 0.29 0.41
N VAL A 78 3.58 1.24 -0.36
CA VAL A 78 2.71 1.02 -1.53
C VAL A 78 3.32 1.70 -2.75
N ASP A 79 3.72 0.89 -3.72
CA ASP A 79 4.26 1.37 -5.00
C ASP A 79 3.19 1.23 -6.09
N ILE A 80 2.86 2.32 -6.78
CA ILE A 80 1.86 2.33 -7.86
C ILE A 80 2.58 2.53 -9.19
N ILE A 81 2.57 1.52 -10.04
CA ILE A 81 3.16 1.58 -11.38
C ILE A 81 2.08 2.07 -12.36
N LYS A 82 2.18 3.36 -12.70
CA LYS A 82 1.25 4.07 -13.57
C LYS A 82 1.63 3.93 -15.05
N HIS A 83 0.66 3.60 -15.90
CA HIS A 83 0.87 3.59 -17.35
C HIS A 83 0.89 5.01 -17.92
N PRO A 84 1.86 5.39 -18.79
CA PRO A 84 2.03 6.77 -19.28
C PRO A 84 0.89 7.27 -20.19
N LYS A 85 -0.06 6.41 -20.58
CA LYS A 85 -1.29 6.82 -21.30
C LYS A 85 -2.52 6.91 -20.38
N GLU A 86 -2.39 6.63 -19.09
CA GLU A 86 -3.48 6.77 -18.12
C GLU A 86 -3.64 8.23 -17.69
N VAL A 87 -4.82 8.82 -17.91
CA VAL A 87 -5.02 10.27 -17.82
C VAL A 87 -4.98 10.69 -16.35
N ASP A 88 -4.02 11.53 -15.96
CA ASP A 88 -3.83 11.97 -14.56
C ASP A 88 -5.13 12.46 -13.91
N GLY A 89 -5.89 13.34 -14.57
CA GLY A 89 -7.18 13.86 -14.11
C GLY A 89 -8.34 12.84 -14.10
N LYS A 90 -8.04 11.56 -14.38
CA LYS A 90 -8.96 10.43 -14.26
C LYS A 90 -8.49 9.37 -13.26
N SER A 91 -7.18 9.18 -13.13
CA SER A 91 -6.55 8.28 -12.17
C SER A 91 -6.94 8.61 -10.72
N THR A 92 -7.13 7.57 -9.91
CA THR A 92 -7.34 7.72 -8.46
C THR A 92 -6.08 7.42 -7.64
N ALA A 93 -5.00 6.94 -8.27
CA ALA A 93 -3.70 6.73 -7.61
C ALA A 93 -3.19 8.00 -6.91
N ALA A 94 -3.43 9.17 -7.53
CA ALA A 94 -3.11 10.46 -6.95
C ALA A 94 -3.73 10.68 -5.57
N HIS A 95 -4.95 10.17 -5.30
CA HIS A 95 -5.57 10.27 -3.98
C HIS A 95 -4.71 9.60 -2.91
N ALA A 96 -4.29 8.35 -3.15
CA ALA A 96 -3.45 7.60 -2.21
C ALA A 96 -2.10 8.29 -1.97
N ALA A 97 -1.45 8.80 -3.01
CA ALA A 97 -0.16 9.51 -2.89
C ALA A 97 -0.25 10.87 -2.17
N ILE A 98 -1.42 11.52 -2.16
CA ILE A 98 -1.64 12.78 -1.43
C ILE A 98 -2.05 12.51 0.03
N LEU A 99 -2.84 11.45 0.26
CA LEU A 99 -3.39 11.12 1.57
C LEU A 99 -2.39 10.32 2.44
N ALA A 100 -1.52 9.51 1.84
CA ALA A 100 -0.46 8.75 2.53
C ALA A 100 0.94 9.02 1.93
N PRO A 101 1.40 10.29 1.90
CA PRO A 101 2.58 10.71 1.12
C PRO A 101 3.90 10.11 1.59
N ASP A 102 3.98 9.68 2.86
CA ASP A 102 5.17 9.00 3.41
C ASP A 102 5.32 7.57 2.87
N ASP A 103 4.20 6.92 2.51
CA ASP A 103 4.12 5.46 2.33
C ASP A 103 3.69 5.04 0.92
N VAL A 104 3.08 5.95 0.13
CA VAL A 104 2.63 5.70 -1.25
C VAL A 104 3.53 6.43 -2.26
N THR A 105 4.17 5.70 -3.16
CA THR A 105 4.96 6.26 -4.27
C THR A 105 4.35 5.89 -5.62
N ILE A 106 4.33 6.83 -6.59
CA ILE A 106 3.85 6.57 -7.96
C ILE A 106 5.02 6.62 -8.93
N TYR A 107 5.18 5.57 -9.73
CA TYR A 107 6.21 5.43 -10.77
C TYR A 107 5.54 5.41 -12.15
N THR A 108 6.00 6.21 -13.10
CA THR A 108 5.48 6.15 -14.48
C THR A 108 6.26 5.13 -15.31
N TYR A 109 5.57 4.07 -15.76
CA TYR A 109 6.14 3.04 -16.62
C TYR A 109 6.79 3.65 -17.89
N PRO A 110 8.02 3.25 -18.29
CA PRO A 110 8.73 2.03 -17.94
C PRO A 110 9.56 2.06 -16.64
N ILE A 111 9.50 3.13 -15.84
CA ILE A 111 10.12 3.14 -14.51
C ILE A 111 9.39 2.13 -13.62
N ILE A 112 10.14 1.25 -12.97
CA ILE A 112 9.68 0.28 -11.98
C ILE A 112 10.63 0.40 -10.78
N PRO A 113 10.12 0.41 -9.53
CA PRO A 113 10.96 0.47 -8.33
C PRO A 113 11.92 -0.71 -8.23
N GLU A 114 13.07 -0.47 -7.61
CA GLU A 114 14.00 -1.52 -7.22
C GLU A 114 13.62 -2.12 -5.85
N PHE A 115 13.87 -3.42 -5.71
CA PHE A 115 13.49 -4.21 -4.53
C PHE A 115 14.73 -4.86 -3.91
N SER A 116 15.14 -4.41 -2.72
CA SER A 116 16.29 -4.97 -2.00
C SER A 116 16.06 -6.42 -1.55
N ASP A 117 14.80 -6.79 -1.32
CA ASP A 117 14.36 -8.16 -1.03
C ASP A 117 13.01 -8.41 -1.74
N PRO A 118 13.03 -8.98 -2.96
CA PRO A 118 11.80 -9.30 -3.70
C PRO A 118 10.88 -10.29 -2.99
N SER A 119 11.36 -11.08 -2.02
CA SER A 119 10.53 -12.07 -1.30
C SER A 119 9.50 -11.41 -0.37
N LYS A 120 9.75 -10.16 0.03
CA LYS A 120 8.86 -9.33 0.86
C LYS A 120 8.00 -8.35 0.06
N VAL A 121 7.93 -8.53 -1.27
CA VAL A 121 7.14 -7.68 -2.17
C VAL A 121 6.02 -8.50 -2.80
N VAL A 122 4.79 -8.03 -2.61
CA VAL A 122 3.60 -8.60 -3.26
C VAL A 122 3.08 -7.66 -4.34
N ILE A 123 2.44 -8.21 -5.37
CA ILE A 123 1.77 -7.45 -6.44
C ILE A 123 0.28 -7.80 -6.50
N VAL A 124 -0.59 -6.79 -6.47
CA VAL A 124 -2.04 -6.98 -6.48
C VAL A 124 -2.53 -7.09 -7.93
N PHE A 125 -2.89 -8.30 -8.35
CA PHE A 125 -3.36 -8.58 -9.70
C PHE A 125 -4.16 -9.90 -9.77
N PRO A 126 -5.25 -9.98 -10.58
CA PRO A 126 -5.97 -11.23 -10.82
C PRO A 126 -5.20 -12.16 -11.79
N GLY A 127 -4.09 -12.73 -11.32
CA GLY A 127 -3.28 -13.70 -12.05
C GLY A 127 -3.65 -15.16 -11.72
N LEU A 128 -3.37 -16.09 -12.64
CA LEU A 128 -3.69 -17.53 -12.48
C LEU A 128 -3.09 -18.18 -11.21
N ASN A 129 -1.95 -17.67 -10.73
CA ASN A 129 -1.24 -18.15 -9.54
C ASN A 129 -1.32 -17.14 -8.37
N ALA A 130 -2.30 -16.24 -8.37
CA ALA A 130 -2.52 -15.29 -7.28
C ALA A 130 -3.07 -15.99 -6.04
N LEU A 131 -2.65 -15.54 -4.85
CA LEU A 131 -3.13 -16.05 -3.56
C LEU A 131 -3.99 -15.00 -2.85
N SER A 132 -4.96 -15.44 -2.04
CA SER A 132 -5.62 -14.55 -1.08
C SER A 132 -4.64 -14.15 0.04
N LEU A 133 -4.94 -13.05 0.75
CA LEU A 133 -4.19 -12.69 1.94
C LEU A 133 -4.34 -13.74 3.05
N GLU A 134 -5.48 -14.44 3.15
CA GLU A 134 -5.66 -15.59 4.03
C GLU A 134 -4.72 -16.74 3.68
N ASP A 135 -4.53 -17.05 2.39
CA ASP A 135 -3.63 -18.11 1.94
C ASP A 135 -2.15 -17.76 2.16
N LEU A 136 -1.78 -16.49 2.07
CA LEU A 136 -0.45 -16.03 2.51
C LEU A 136 -0.26 -16.18 4.03
N SER A 137 -1.26 -15.82 4.84
CA SER A 137 -1.24 -16.05 6.28
C SER A 137 -1.15 -17.55 6.64
N LYS A 138 -1.83 -18.43 5.89
CA LYS A 138 -1.68 -19.90 6.04
C LYS A 138 -0.28 -20.36 5.63
N LYS A 139 0.23 -19.90 4.49
CA LYS A 139 1.56 -20.25 3.94
C LYS A 139 2.70 -19.92 4.91
N GLN A 140 2.67 -18.76 5.57
CA GLN A 140 3.64 -18.41 6.61
C GLN A 140 3.61 -19.38 7.82
N ARG A 141 2.41 -19.79 8.25
CA ARG A 141 2.23 -20.74 9.36
C ARG A 141 2.61 -22.19 8.98
N GLY A 142 2.64 -22.51 7.69
CA GLY A 142 2.91 -23.84 7.17
C GLY A 142 4.39 -24.18 6.93
N LEU A 143 5.32 -23.20 7.00
CA LEU A 143 6.75 -23.49 6.90
C LEU A 143 7.27 -24.07 8.23
N PRO A 144 7.84 -25.29 8.25
CA PRO A 144 8.57 -25.77 9.41
C PRO A 144 9.79 -24.86 9.62
N LYS A 145 9.99 -24.38 10.86
CA LYS A 145 11.29 -23.80 11.23
C LYS A 145 12.35 -24.88 11.03
N SER A 146 13.37 -24.60 10.22
CA SER A 146 14.52 -25.48 10.07
C SER A 146 15.20 -25.66 11.41
N GLN A 147 14.99 -26.81 12.06
CA GLN A 147 15.78 -27.20 13.21
C GLN A 147 17.19 -27.52 12.72
N ASP A 148 18.17 -26.74 13.15
CA ASP A 148 19.58 -27.12 13.05
C ASP A 148 19.77 -28.45 13.76
N LYS A 149 19.94 -29.53 12.99
CA LYS A 149 20.28 -30.84 13.54
C LYS A 149 21.78 -30.85 13.88
N PRO A 150 22.18 -30.93 15.16
CA PRO A 150 23.58 -31.12 15.50
C PRO A 150 24.03 -32.50 15.01
N GLN A 151 24.79 -32.53 13.91
CA GLN A 151 25.43 -33.76 13.45
C GLN A 151 26.60 -34.10 14.38
N ASN A 152 26.47 -35.18 15.15
CA ASN A 152 27.56 -35.71 15.97
C ASN A 152 27.68 -37.22 15.75
N ILE A 153 28.39 -37.59 14.67
CA ILE A 153 28.77 -38.97 14.35
C ILE A 153 30.05 -39.31 15.11
N LYS A 154 30.08 -40.46 15.79
CA LYS A 154 31.20 -40.86 16.65
C LYS A 154 32.16 -41.85 15.98
N LYS A 155 33.47 -41.60 16.19
CA LYS A 155 34.61 -42.55 16.13
C LYS A 155 34.99 -43.11 14.74
N PRO A 156 36.19 -43.74 14.58
CA PRO A 156 37.25 -44.02 15.56
C PRO A 156 38.63 -43.40 15.25
N GLN A 157 39.64 -43.69 16.09
CA GLN A 157 41.05 -43.29 15.94
C GLN A 157 41.89 -44.36 15.21
N ALA A 158 43.00 -43.97 14.59
CA ALA A 158 44.16 -44.80 14.24
C ALA A 158 45.45 -43.92 14.20
N THR A 159 46.65 -44.51 14.25
CA THR A 159 47.89 -43.78 14.64
C THR A 159 49.18 -44.18 13.90
N SER A 160 49.92 -43.19 13.38
CA SER A 160 51.37 -43.17 13.09
C SER A 160 51.78 -41.69 12.83
N LYS A 161 52.88 -41.09 13.33
CA LYS A 161 54.33 -41.39 13.17
C LYS A 161 54.77 -41.36 11.69
N GLU A 162 55.87 -40.72 11.22
CA GLU A 162 56.93 -39.79 11.73
C GLU A 162 57.75 -39.33 10.46
N THR A 163 58.65 -38.33 10.34
CA THR A 163 59.40 -37.39 11.22
C THR A 163 59.97 -36.20 10.38
N LYS A 164 60.44 -35.08 11.00
CA LYS A 164 61.52 -34.14 10.52
C LYS A 164 61.24 -33.26 9.27
N ASP A 165 61.96 -32.14 8.96
CA ASP A 165 63.03 -31.33 9.60
C ASP A 165 63.05 -29.88 9.01
N GLY A 166 63.73 -28.91 9.66
CA GLY A 166 64.10 -27.57 9.10
C GLY A 166 63.10 -26.42 9.38
N SER A 167 63.46 -25.29 10.04
CA SER A 167 64.38 -24.18 9.67
C SER A 167 63.76 -23.19 8.64
N THR A 168 63.78 -21.86 8.79
CA THR A 168 64.69 -20.98 9.58
C THR A 168 63.96 -19.71 10.10
N GLU A 169 64.71 -18.71 10.58
CA GLU A 169 64.27 -17.61 11.47
C GLU A 169 63.89 -16.29 10.78
N ASN A 170 63.54 -15.30 11.62
CA ASN A 170 63.44 -13.84 11.40
C ASN A 170 62.09 -13.29 10.87
N GLY A 171 61.59 -12.15 11.35
CA GLY A 171 62.18 -11.20 12.30
C GLY A 171 61.14 -10.39 13.11
N ARG A 172 61.63 -9.61 14.07
CA ARG A 172 60.84 -8.70 14.92
C ARG A 172 60.48 -7.42 14.17
N GLU A 173 59.38 -6.77 14.53
CA GLU A 173 59.46 -5.54 15.34
C GLU A 173 58.10 -5.10 15.88
N GLU A 174 58.09 -4.67 17.15
CA GLU A 174 56.98 -3.94 17.76
C GLU A 174 57.27 -2.44 17.66
N GLN A 175 56.24 -1.60 17.51
CA GLN A 175 56.34 -0.23 17.99
C GLN A 175 54.97 0.34 18.36
N GLN A 176 54.87 0.82 19.60
CA GLN A 176 53.71 1.50 20.15
C GLN A 176 53.84 3.01 19.90
N LYS A 177 52.73 3.70 19.64
CA LYS A 177 52.54 5.07 20.19
C LYS A 177 51.09 5.57 20.26
N GLU A 178 50.64 5.71 21.50
CA GLU A 178 49.96 6.87 22.09
C GLU A 178 48.87 7.62 21.29
N THR A 179 47.62 7.32 21.66
CA THR A 179 46.57 8.27 22.06
C THR A 179 46.71 9.76 21.72
N VAL A 180 45.73 10.29 21.00
CA VAL A 180 45.17 11.65 21.23
C VAL A 180 43.65 11.52 21.36
N LYS A 181 43.07 12.16 22.38
CA LYS A 181 41.61 12.23 22.58
C LYS A 181 41.00 13.29 21.64
N LYS A 182 39.79 13.05 21.16
CA LYS A 182 38.85 14.14 20.84
C LYS A 182 37.42 13.70 21.13
N GLU A 183 36.66 14.57 21.77
CA GLU A 183 35.34 14.26 22.30
C GLU A 183 34.24 14.41 21.23
N SER A 184 33.14 13.71 21.46
CA SER A 184 32.03 13.54 20.51
C SER A 184 30.78 14.30 20.98
N GLU A 185 30.22 15.14 20.11
CA GLU A 185 28.81 15.53 20.17
C GLU A 185 28.15 15.11 18.85
N ASP A 186 27.70 13.86 18.81
CA ASP A 186 26.90 13.29 17.73
C ASP A 186 25.54 12.87 18.31
N VAL A 187 24.49 13.64 18.01
CA VAL A 187 23.14 13.41 18.53
C VAL A 187 22.45 12.35 17.67
N GLN A 188 22.92 11.11 17.79
CA GLN A 188 22.23 9.95 17.22
C GLN A 188 20.97 9.66 18.03
N GLU A 189 19.82 10.16 17.58
CA GLU A 189 18.53 9.68 18.07
C GLU A 189 18.44 8.16 17.85
N PRO A 190 18.22 7.35 18.90
CA PRO A 190 18.21 5.91 18.76
C PRO A 190 17.00 5.46 17.92
N PRO A 191 17.18 4.53 16.95
CA PRO A 191 16.08 4.10 16.10
C PRO A 191 14.96 3.49 16.95
N LEU A 192 13.76 4.08 16.84
CA LEU A 192 12.56 3.71 17.61
C LEU A 192 12.19 2.24 17.38
N LYS A 193 12.70 1.36 18.26
CA LYS A 193 12.32 -0.05 18.33
C LYS A 193 10.84 -0.14 18.71
N ARG A 194 9.97 -0.29 17.71
CA ARG A 194 8.54 -0.64 17.89
C ARG A 194 8.44 -1.79 18.88
N GLN A 195 7.97 -1.51 20.10
CA GLN A 195 7.66 -2.55 21.06
C GLN A 195 6.51 -3.39 20.49
N ARG A 196 6.79 -4.66 20.17
CA ARG A 196 5.76 -5.61 19.75
C ARG A 196 4.85 -5.90 20.93
N THR A 197 3.60 -5.46 20.87
CA THR A 197 2.55 -5.98 21.74
C THR A 197 2.29 -7.44 21.39
N GLU A 198 2.06 -8.27 22.41
CA GLU A 198 1.82 -9.70 22.25
C GLU A 198 0.50 -9.94 21.51
N GLY A 199 0.55 -10.69 20.40
CA GLY A 199 -0.61 -11.00 19.55
C GLY A 199 -0.47 -10.56 18.09
N GLN A 200 0.37 -9.57 17.78
CA GLN A 200 0.48 -9.02 16.42
C GLN A 200 1.17 -10.00 15.46
N GLN A 201 0.47 -10.49 14.44
CA GLN A 201 1.03 -11.45 13.47
C GLN A 201 2.07 -10.79 12.56
N SER A 202 3.20 -11.47 12.34
CA SER A 202 4.28 -10.94 11.49
C SER A 202 3.92 -11.12 10.02
N THR A 203 3.75 -10.01 9.31
CA THR A 203 3.30 -9.97 7.90
C THR A 203 4.30 -10.66 6.95
N PRO A 204 3.85 -11.16 5.77
CA PRO A 204 4.76 -11.78 4.80
C PRO A 204 5.52 -10.76 3.94
N PHE A 205 5.11 -9.49 3.97
CA PHE A 205 5.60 -8.44 3.08
C PHE A 205 5.78 -7.11 3.81
N GLU A 206 6.69 -6.30 3.27
CA GLU A 206 7.00 -4.93 3.70
C GLU A 206 6.59 -3.89 2.63
N ARG A 207 6.20 -4.37 1.43
CA ARG A 207 5.82 -3.55 0.28
C ARG A 207 4.76 -4.23 -0.60
N VAL A 208 3.85 -3.44 -1.17
CA VAL A 208 2.75 -3.87 -2.03
C VAL A 208 2.75 -3.06 -3.34
N ILE A 209 2.60 -3.71 -4.48
CA ILE A 209 2.56 -3.08 -5.81
C ILE A 209 1.12 -3.07 -6.36
N PHE A 210 0.70 -1.94 -6.91
CA PHE A 210 -0.54 -1.79 -7.70
C PHE A 210 -0.22 -1.23 -9.10
N ILE A 211 -1.13 -1.43 -10.06
CA ILE A 211 -0.98 -0.90 -11.44
C ILE A 211 -2.10 0.11 -11.73
N ASP A 212 -1.74 1.37 -12.05
CA ASP A 212 -2.68 2.43 -12.45
C ASP A 212 -2.73 2.52 -13.98
N SER A 213 -3.70 1.83 -14.59
CA SER A 213 -3.87 1.83 -16.05
C SER A 213 -5.25 1.33 -16.49
N THR A 214 -5.65 1.67 -17.71
CA THR A 214 -6.79 1.01 -18.37
C THR A 214 -6.59 -0.52 -18.46
N TRP A 215 -7.69 -1.27 -18.32
CA TRP A 215 -7.70 -2.75 -18.34
C TRP A 215 -7.07 -3.39 -19.57
N ASN A 216 -7.03 -2.68 -20.72
CA ASN A 216 -6.38 -3.19 -21.94
C ASN A 216 -4.86 -2.97 -21.96
N GLN A 217 -4.31 -2.19 -21.01
CA GLN A 217 -2.89 -1.83 -20.90
C GLN A 217 -2.20 -2.53 -19.72
N THR A 218 -2.94 -2.87 -18.67
CA THR A 218 -2.40 -3.42 -17.40
C THR A 218 -1.50 -4.65 -17.58
N HIS A 219 -1.87 -5.57 -18.49
CA HIS A 219 -1.07 -6.77 -18.78
C HIS A 219 0.33 -6.48 -19.32
N ARG A 220 0.57 -5.34 -19.98
CA ARG A 220 1.92 -4.94 -20.42
C ARG A 220 2.83 -4.66 -19.23
N ILE A 221 2.29 -4.04 -18.17
CA ILE A 221 3.05 -3.72 -16.96
C ILE A 221 3.24 -5.01 -16.14
N PHE A 222 2.16 -5.76 -15.90
CA PHE A 222 2.20 -7.01 -15.12
C PHE A 222 3.19 -8.04 -15.67
N ASN A 223 3.35 -8.14 -16.99
CA ASN A 223 4.25 -9.10 -17.64
C ASN A 223 5.72 -8.60 -17.78
N ASP A 224 6.07 -7.41 -17.28
CA ASP A 224 7.45 -6.89 -17.34
C ASP A 224 8.41 -7.80 -16.54
N GLU A 225 9.59 -8.08 -17.10
CA GLU A 225 10.57 -9.02 -16.50
C GLU A 225 10.90 -8.68 -15.04
N ARG A 226 10.90 -7.39 -14.68
CA ARG A 226 11.22 -6.90 -13.33
C ARG A 226 10.14 -7.16 -12.27
N LEU A 227 8.94 -7.58 -12.70
CA LEU A 227 7.84 -7.97 -11.79
C LEU A 227 7.61 -9.49 -11.76
N LYS A 228 8.32 -10.27 -12.60
CA LYS A 228 8.21 -11.73 -12.60
C LYS A 228 8.80 -12.32 -11.33
N GLY A 229 8.17 -13.37 -10.82
CA GLY A 229 8.57 -14.03 -9.58
C GLY A 229 8.06 -13.36 -8.29
N LEU A 230 7.55 -12.13 -8.36
CA LEU A 230 6.88 -11.49 -7.21
C LEU A 230 5.61 -12.26 -6.83
N GLN A 231 5.30 -12.31 -5.53
CA GLN A 231 4.11 -13.01 -5.05
C GLN A 231 2.85 -12.24 -5.44
N CYS A 232 2.11 -12.80 -6.39
CA CYS A 232 0.85 -12.25 -6.85
C CYS A 232 -0.26 -12.44 -5.80
N VAL A 233 -1.07 -11.41 -5.57
CA VAL A 233 -2.18 -11.38 -4.60
C VAL A 233 -3.47 -10.97 -5.30
N ILE A 234 -4.55 -11.67 -5.01
CA ILE A 234 -5.91 -11.34 -5.48
C ILE A 234 -6.74 -10.88 -4.28
N LEU A 235 -7.55 -9.83 -4.50
CA LEU A 235 -8.54 -9.35 -3.54
C LEU A 235 -9.82 -10.18 -3.66
N LYS A 236 -10.72 -10.06 -2.68
CA LYS A 236 -12.09 -10.54 -2.81
C LYS A 236 -12.86 -9.69 -3.83
N ASP A 237 -14.00 -10.19 -4.31
CA ASP A 237 -14.90 -9.39 -5.12
C ASP A 237 -15.55 -8.28 -4.27
N HIS A 238 -15.21 -7.02 -4.57
CA HIS A 238 -15.81 -5.83 -3.98
C HIS A 238 -16.45 -4.98 -5.09
N VAL A 239 -17.64 -4.44 -4.83
CA VAL A 239 -18.35 -3.57 -5.79
C VAL A 239 -17.69 -2.18 -5.82
N THR A 240 -17.32 -1.71 -7.02
CA THR A 240 -16.81 -0.34 -7.21
C THR A 240 -17.93 0.68 -7.11
N HIS A 241 -17.61 1.85 -6.57
CA HIS A 241 -18.43 3.05 -6.68
C HIS A 241 -17.81 4.08 -7.63
N PHE A 242 -16.87 3.66 -8.49
CA PHE A 242 -16.18 4.55 -9.42
C PHE A 242 -17.13 5.08 -10.50
N TRP A 243 -17.44 6.38 -10.40
CA TRP A 243 -18.41 7.09 -11.22
C TRP A 243 -18.13 7.11 -12.74
N ARG A 244 -16.98 6.59 -13.20
CA ARG A 244 -16.63 6.38 -14.61
C ARG A 244 -16.67 4.89 -14.99
N HIS A 245 -17.83 4.26 -14.78
CA HIS A 245 -18.11 2.87 -15.18
C HIS A 245 -17.62 2.56 -16.60
N GLN A 246 -16.92 1.44 -16.76
CA GLN A 246 -16.42 0.98 -18.04
C GLN A 246 -17.49 0.14 -18.74
N ARG A 247 -17.90 0.52 -19.96
CA ARG A 247 -18.94 -0.20 -20.70
C ARG A 247 -18.51 -1.65 -20.95
N ASN A 248 -19.40 -2.59 -20.68
CA ASN A 248 -19.20 -4.04 -20.80
C ASN A 248 -18.05 -4.59 -19.91
N LYS A 249 -17.84 -4.00 -18.73
CA LYS A 249 -17.02 -4.56 -17.63
C LYS A 249 -17.90 -4.76 -16.39
N PRO A 250 -17.58 -5.73 -15.51
CA PRO A 250 -18.28 -5.88 -14.25
C PRO A 250 -17.96 -4.71 -13.30
N ASP A 251 -18.79 -4.56 -12.29
CA ASP A 251 -18.63 -3.62 -11.17
C ASP A 251 -17.57 -4.06 -10.15
N THR A 252 -17.05 -5.30 -10.23
CA THR A 252 -15.86 -5.73 -9.47
C THR A 252 -14.54 -5.09 -9.95
N PHE A 253 -14.58 -4.30 -11.03
CA PHE A 253 -13.40 -3.64 -11.61
C PHE A 253 -13.08 -2.31 -10.90
N LEU A 254 -12.57 -2.44 -9.67
CA LEU A 254 -12.16 -1.36 -8.75
C LEU A 254 -11.26 -0.30 -9.38
N ALA A 255 -11.42 0.95 -8.91
CA ALA A 255 -10.44 2.00 -9.09
C ALA A 255 -9.22 1.80 -8.17
N THR A 256 -8.05 2.31 -8.57
CA THR A 256 -6.78 2.08 -7.85
C THR A 256 -6.81 2.44 -6.37
N VAL A 257 -7.48 3.53 -5.97
CA VAL A 257 -7.63 3.89 -4.54
C VAL A 257 -8.56 2.95 -3.78
N GLU A 258 -9.60 2.41 -4.43
CA GLU A 258 -10.47 1.39 -3.82
C GLU A 258 -9.69 0.09 -3.64
N ALA A 259 -8.92 -0.35 -4.64
CA ALA A 259 -8.08 -1.54 -4.54
C ALA A 259 -7.05 -1.44 -3.39
N ILE A 260 -6.43 -0.26 -3.19
CA ILE A 260 -5.53 -0.02 -2.05
C ILE A 260 -6.29 -0.07 -0.72
N TYR A 261 -7.46 0.57 -0.63
CA TYR A 261 -8.31 0.55 0.56
C TYR A 261 -8.78 -0.87 0.91
N TYR A 262 -9.32 -1.63 -0.04
CA TYR A 262 -9.80 -2.99 0.19
C TYR A 262 -8.66 -3.97 0.53
N PHE A 263 -7.48 -3.82 -0.07
CA PHE A 263 -6.28 -4.56 0.35
C PHE A 263 -5.96 -4.29 1.83
N LEU A 264 -5.99 -3.04 2.26
CA LEU A 264 -5.71 -2.64 3.65
C LEU A 264 -6.79 -3.11 4.65
N ARG A 265 -8.06 -3.16 4.21
CA ARG A 265 -9.17 -3.73 4.99
C ARG A 265 -9.02 -5.24 5.17
N GLU A 266 -8.79 -5.99 4.09
CA GLU A 266 -8.53 -7.43 4.15
C GLU A 266 -7.28 -7.72 4.99
N TYR A 267 -6.18 -7.00 4.76
CA TYR A 267 -4.97 -7.08 5.56
C TYR A 267 -5.23 -6.91 7.07
N HIS A 268 -5.97 -5.88 7.46
CA HIS A 268 -6.28 -5.61 8.87
C HIS A 268 -7.05 -6.78 9.50
N ASP A 269 -8.09 -7.24 8.82
CA ASP A 269 -9.00 -8.27 9.32
C ASP A 269 -8.33 -9.67 9.39
N ILE A 270 -7.22 -9.86 8.67
CA ILE A 270 -6.45 -11.12 8.61
C ILE A 270 -5.21 -11.10 9.54
N PHE A 271 -4.49 -9.99 9.63
CA PHE A 271 -3.19 -9.89 10.33
C PHE A 271 -3.21 -9.10 11.64
N GLU A 272 -4.11 -8.11 11.79
CA GLU A 272 -4.22 -7.33 13.04
C GLU A 272 -5.27 -7.92 13.99
N GLY A 273 -6.35 -8.52 13.47
CA GLY A 273 -7.29 -9.35 14.23
C GLY A 273 -8.12 -8.63 15.32
N VAL A 274 -8.08 -7.30 15.34
CA VAL A 274 -8.86 -6.43 16.22
C VAL A 274 -10.12 -5.90 15.51
N THR A 275 -11.04 -5.29 16.25
CA THR A 275 -12.17 -4.56 15.64
C THR A 275 -11.66 -3.37 14.84
N TYR A 276 -12.09 -3.23 13.58
CA TYR A 276 -11.62 -2.16 12.70
C TYR A 276 -12.00 -0.76 13.20
N ASP A 277 -10.99 0.10 13.34
CA ASP A 277 -11.12 1.43 13.94
C ASP A 277 -11.41 2.56 12.94
N GLY A 278 -11.35 2.29 11.63
CA GLY A 278 -11.54 3.29 10.56
C GLY A 278 -10.24 3.93 10.04
N ARG A 279 -9.05 3.48 10.50
CA ARG A 279 -7.76 4.12 10.18
C ARG A 279 -7.43 4.29 8.69
N PHE A 280 -8.00 3.48 7.79
CA PHE A 280 -7.74 3.56 6.35
C PHE A 280 -8.88 4.24 5.56
N ASP A 281 -10.01 4.55 6.20
CA ASP A 281 -11.22 5.08 5.54
C ASP A 281 -10.93 6.38 4.79
N ASN A 282 -10.08 7.22 5.37
CA ASN A 282 -9.69 8.50 4.78
C ASN A 282 -8.88 8.36 3.48
N LEU A 283 -8.47 7.16 3.04
CA LEU A 283 -8.00 6.96 1.66
C LEU A 283 -9.11 7.24 0.62
N LEU A 284 -10.37 6.99 1.00
CA LEU A 284 -11.55 7.29 0.19
C LEU A 284 -12.08 8.72 0.39
N TYR A 285 -11.35 9.59 1.10
CA TYR A 285 -11.73 10.99 1.35
C TYR A 285 -11.97 11.77 0.05
N PHE A 286 -10.99 11.80 -0.86
CA PHE A 286 -11.19 12.42 -2.18
C PHE A 286 -12.11 11.62 -3.10
N PHE A 287 -12.24 10.31 -2.89
CA PHE A 287 -13.05 9.44 -3.74
C PHE A 287 -14.55 9.67 -3.51
N SER A 288 -14.99 9.63 -2.24
CA SER A 288 -16.36 9.91 -1.81
C SER A 288 -16.79 11.34 -2.16
N PHE A 289 -15.93 12.34 -1.92
CA PHE A 289 -16.18 13.73 -2.31
C PHE A 289 -16.43 13.89 -3.82
N MET A 290 -15.58 13.28 -4.66
CA MET A 290 -15.72 13.32 -6.12
C MET A 290 -16.95 12.55 -6.60
N PHE A 291 -17.30 11.43 -5.95
CA PHE A 291 -18.55 10.71 -6.19
C PHE A 291 -19.76 11.61 -5.91
N GLN A 292 -19.83 12.26 -4.74
CA GLN A 292 -20.93 13.15 -4.37
C GLN A 292 -21.11 14.31 -5.38
N ILE A 293 -20.02 14.94 -5.83
CA ILE A 293 -20.05 15.96 -6.89
C ILE A 293 -20.67 15.39 -8.18
N VAL A 294 -20.26 14.20 -8.59
CA VAL A 294 -20.72 13.60 -9.85
C VAL A 294 -22.17 13.11 -9.75
N GLN A 295 -22.63 12.60 -8.60
CA GLN A 295 -24.04 12.23 -8.41
C GLN A 295 -24.94 13.48 -8.42
N LYS A 296 -24.58 14.56 -7.71
CA LYS A 296 -25.30 15.84 -7.76
C LYS A 296 -25.43 16.37 -9.20
N SER A 297 -24.35 16.33 -9.98
CA SER A 297 -24.36 16.76 -11.39
C SER A 297 -25.08 15.79 -12.35
N LYS A 298 -25.37 14.54 -11.94
CA LYS A 298 -26.28 13.65 -12.69
C LYS A 298 -27.74 13.95 -12.35
N GLN A 299 -28.07 14.14 -11.07
CA GLN A 299 -29.42 14.45 -10.60
C GLN A 299 -29.94 15.75 -11.25
N GLU A 300 -29.13 16.81 -11.23
CA GLU A 300 -29.40 18.08 -11.91
C GLU A 300 -29.69 17.89 -13.42
N LYS A 301 -28.91 17.04 -14.10
CA LYS A 301 -29.08 16.71 -15.53
C LYS A 301 -30.23 15.74 -15.82
N GLY A 302 -30.74 15.03 -14.83
CA GLY A 302 -31.99 14.26 -14.91
C GLY A 302 -33.18 15.21 -14.91
N ARG A 303 -33.27 16.04 -13.87
CA ARG A 303 -34.34 17.04 -13.72
C ARG A 303 -34.42 17.99 -14.92
N LEU A 304 -33.28 18.49 -15.42
CA LEU A 304 -33.19 19.35 -16.63
C LEU A 304 -33.56 18.65 -17.96
N LYS A 305 -33.89 17.35 -17.95
CA LYS A 305 -34.51 16.62 -19.07
C LYS A 305 -35.98 16.35 -18.83
N GLU A 306 -36.34 15.94 -17.62
CA GLU A 306 -37.74 15.79 -17.18
C GLU A 306 -38.52 17.11 -17.32
N GLU A 307 -37.86 18.25 -17.09
CA GLU A 307 -38.37 19.61 -17.35
C GLU A 307 -38.46 19.98 -18.86
N LYS A 308 -38.10 19.09 -19.80
CA LYS A 308 -38.02 19.36 -21.25
C LYS A 308 -38.73 18.37 -22.16
N ASP A 309 -38.89 17.12 -21.72
CA ASP A 309 -39.72 16.10 -22.36
C ASP A 309 -40.91 15.74 -21.42
N PRO A 310 -41.93 16.63 -21.28
CA PRO A 310 -43.07 16.45 -20.37
C PRO A 310 -44.18 15.53 -20.90
#